data_AF-A0A6S6SYC7-F1
#
_entry.id   AF-A0A6S6SYC7-F1
#
_cell.length_a   1.000
_cell.length_b   1.000
_cell.length_c   1.000
_cell.angle_alpha   90.00
_cell.angle_beta   90.00
_cell.angle_gamma   90.00
#
_symmetry.space_group_name_H-M   'P 1'
#
loop_
_entity.id
_entity.type
_entity.pdbx_description
1 polymer ?
#
loop_
_entity_poly.entity_id
_entity_poly.type
_entity_poly.pdbx_seq_one_letter_code
_entity_poly.pdbx_strand_id
1 'polypeptide(L)' 'MEQRMVTIYCLIEEFVKSVMGKEEHVLSEISDSEVLFLGYLAVADFNGNYAKAHYYAMGMRLVNPIEYSRFTRRIIQL' A
#
# COMPACT_ATOMS: atom_id res chain seq x y z
N MET A 1 14.42 -2.83 10.10
CA MET A 1 13.56 -1.97 9.25
C MET A 1 12.53 -2.82 8.52
N GLU A 2 12.95 -3.86 7.80
CA GLU A 2 12.06 -4.79 7.08
C GLU A 2 10.93 -5.36 7.95
N GLN A 3 11.25 -5.96 9.10
CA GLN A 3 10.26 -6.51 10.04
C GLN A 3 9.21 -5.47 10.47
N ARG A 4 9.63 -4.22 10.73
CA ARG A 4 8.71 -3.12 11.08
C ARG A 4 7.71 -2.87 9.96
N MET A 5 8.17 -2.84 8.71
CA MET A 5 7.31 -2.62 7.55
C MET A 5 6.32 -3.75 7.33
N VAL A 6 6.78 -5.00 7.46
CA VAL A 6 5.91 -6.18 7.39
C VAL A 6 4.85 -6.10 8.49
N THR A 7 5.23 -5.79 9.72
CA THR A 7 4.27 -5.62 10.83
C THR A 7 3.26 -4.53 10.52
N ILE A 8 3.68 -3.36 10.01
CA ILE A 8 2.77 -2.27 9.66
C ILE A 8 1.82 -2.69 8.53
N TYR A 9 2.32 -3.36 7.49
CA TYR A 9 1.49 -3.88 6.41
C TYR A 9 0.42 -4.83 6.95
N CYS A 10 0.79 -5.81 7.78
CA CYS A 10 -0.17 -6.74 8.38
C CYS A 10 -1.21 -6.03 9.25
N LEU A 11 -0.81 -5.00 10.01
CA LEU A 11 -1.75 -4.21 10.81
C LEU A 11 -2.75 -3.42 9.95
N ILE A 12 -2.28 -2.85 8.83
CA ILE A 12 -3.15 -2.17 7.85
C ILE A 12 -4.11 -3.18 7.24
N GLU A 13 -3.62 -4.35 6.85
CA GLU A 13 -4.43 -5.40 6.22
C GLU A 13 -5.56 -5.89 7.15
N GLU A 14 -5.23 -6.19 8.41
CA GLU A 14 -6.22 -6.55 9.43
C GLU A 14 -7.22 -5.43 9.70
N PHE A 15 -6.75 -4.18 9.75
CA PHE A 15 -7.63 -3.01 9.91
C PHE A 15 -8.60 -2.86 8.74
N VAL A 16 -8.12 -2.93 7.50
CA VAL A 16 -8.96 -2.82 6.29
C VAL A 16 -10.01 -3.93 6.26
N LYS A 17 -9.60 -5.18 6.51
CA LYS A 17 -10.52 -6.34 6.56
C LYS A 17 -11.58 -6.19 7.65
N SER A 18 -11.18 -5.79 8.86
CA SER A 18 -12.08 -5.69 10.01
C SER A 18 -13.03 -4.50 9.97
N VAL A 19 -12.58 -3.35 9.45
CA VAL A 19 -13.36 -2.10 9.48
C VAL A 19 -14.14 -1.87 8.19
N MET A 20 -13.54 -2.15 7.03
CA MET A 20 -14.18 -1.80 5.76
C MET A 20 -15.12 -2.89 5.24
N GLY A 21 -14.93 -4.15 5.67
CA GLY A 21 -15.72 -5.29 5.18
C GLY A 21 -15.70 -5.43 3.65
N LYS A 22 -14.76 -4.76 2.98
CA LYS A 22 -14.66 -4.73 1.52
C LYS A 22 -13.96 -5.99 1.07
N GLU A 23 -14.66 -6.81 0.28
CA GLU A 23 -13.98 -7.77 -0.58
C GLU A 23 -13.25 -6.99 -1.66
N GLU A 24 -11.94 -7.23 -1.79
CA GLU A 24 -11.16 -6.63 -2.86
C GLU A 24 -11.76 -6.98 -4.21
N HIS A 25 -11.91 -5.97 -5.07
CA HIS A 25 -12.29 -6.24 -6.44
C HIS A 25 -11.22 -7.12 -7.09
N VAL A 26 -11.63 -8.31 -7.58
CA VAL A 26 -10.77 -9.31 -8.23
C VAL A 26 -9.96 -8.73 -9.40
N LEU A 27 -10.44 -7.63 -10.01
CA LEU A 27 -9.76 -6.95 -11.12
C LEU A 27 -8.77 -5.86 -10.67
N SER A 28 -8.68 -5.58 -9.37
CA SER A 28 -7.74 -4.61 -8.85
C SER A 28 -6.33 -5.20 -8.87
N GLU A 29 -5.40 -4.54 -9.56
CA GLU A 29 -3.98 -4.93 -9.58
C GLU A 29 -3.32 -4.81 -8.19
N ILE A 30 -3.95 -4.07 -7.27
CA ILE A 30 -3.43 -3.77 -5.93
C ILE A 30 -4.61 -3.56 -4.96
N SER A 31 -4.51 -4.17 -3.79
CA SER A 31 -5.42 -4.06 -2.66
C SER A 31 -5.48 -2.67 -2.04
N ASP A 32 -6.56 -2.38 -1.30
CA ASP A 32 -6.66 -1.15 -0.50
C ASP A 32 -5.55 -1.08 0.57
N SER A 33 -5.19 -2.24 1.14
CA SER A 33 -4.12 -2.39 2.12
C SER A 33 -2.75 -2.01 1.56
N GLU A 34 -2.42 -2.47 0.36
CA GLU A 34 -1.19 -2.09 -0.35
C GLU A 34 -1.16 -0.59 -0.67
N VAL A 35 -2.29 0.01 -1.08
CA VAL A 35 -2.37 1.46 -1.36
C VAL A 35 -2.10 2.26 -0.08
N LEU A 36 -2.75 1.89 1.02
CA LEU A 36 -2.56 2.54 2.32
C LEU A 36 -1.13 2.36 2.85
N PHE A 37 -0.57 1.16 2.73
CA PHE A 37 0.80 0.89 3.12
C PHE A 37 1.80 1.71 2.31
N LEU A 38 1.60 1.83 0.99
CA LEU A 38 2.44 2.68 0.14
C LEU A 38 2.34 4.16 0.48
N GLY A 39 1.12 4.65 0.75
CA GLY A 39 0.89 6.03 1.20
C GLY A 39 1.62 6.32 2.52
N TYR A 40 1.49 5.43 3.49
CA TYR A 40 2.21 5.50 4.76
C TYR A 40 3.72 5.53 4.53
N LEU A 41 4.25 4.56 3.78
CA LEU A 41 5.67 4.39 3.54
C LEU A 41 6.27 5.62 2.85
N ALA A 42 5.56 6.15 1.84
CA ALA A 42 5.98 7.34 1.11
C ALA A 42 6.17 8.53 2.05
N VAL A 43 5.22 8.78 2.95
CA VAL A 43 5.26 9.92 3.88
C VAL A 43 6.27 9.69 5.01
N ALA A 44 6.25 8.50 5.62
CA ALA A 44 7.02 8.21 6.83
C ALA A 44 8.52 8.04 6.58
N ASP A 45 8.90 7.38 5.47
CA ASP A 45 10.29 6.94 5.25
C ASP A 45 10.91 7.49 3.94
N PHE A 46 10.10 8.10 3.06
CA PHE A 46 10.56 8.57 1.74
C PHE A 46 10.24 10.05 1.44
N ASN A 47 9.89 10.87 2.44
CA ASN A 47 9.61 12.31 2.28
C ASN A 47 8.55 12.63 1.21
N GLY A 48 7.49 11.81 1.14
CA GLY A 48 6.45 11.91 0.12
C GLY A 48 6.84 11.38 -1.26
N ASN A 49 8.05 10.84 -1.43
CA ASN A 49 8.48 10.27 -2.71
C ASN A 49 7.89 8.87 -2.91
N TYR A 50 6.72 8.83 -3.53
CA TYR A 50 6.02 7.60 -3.84
C TYR A 50 6.85 6.62 -4.68
N ALA A 51 7.52 7.10 -5.73
CA ALA A 51 8.25 6.22 -6.65
C ALA A 51 9.35 5.43 -5.93
N LYS A 52 10.07 6.06 -4.99
CA LYS A 52 11.07 5.38 -4.17
C LYS A 52 10.44 4.40 -3.17
N ALA A 53 9.35 4.79 -2.53
CA ALA A 53 8.62 3.92 -1.61
C ALA A 53 8.07 2.67 -2.30
N HIS A 54 7.50 2.83 -3.49
CA HIS A 54 6.97 1.75 -4.30
C HIS A 54 8.06 0.79 -4.76
N TYR A 55 9.18 1.31 -5.27
CA TYR A 55 10.33 0.49 -5.64
C TYR A 55 10.86 -0.34 -4.45
N TYR A 56 10.94 0.28 -3.27
CA TYR A 56 11.38 -0.39 -2.05
C TYR A 56 10.39 -1.48 -1.60
N ALA A 57 9.10 -1.17 -1.55
CA ALA A 57 8.05 -2.12 -1.15
C ALA A 57 7.92 -3.30 -2.13
N MET A 58 8.11 -3.06 -3.43
CA MET A 58 8.19 -4.12 -4.45
C MET A 58 9.38 -5.04 -4.20
N GLY A 59 10.54 -4.49 -3.83
CA GLY A 59 11.73 -5.28 -3.46
C GLY A 59 11.47 -6.22 -2.28
N MET A 60 10.59 -5.81 -1.36
CA MET A 60 10.13 -6.62 -0.22
C MET A 60 8.97 -7.57 -0.55
N ARG A 61 8.44 -7.54 -1.78
CA ARG A 61 7.26 -8.31 -2.21
C ARG A 61 6.00 -8.05 -1.36
N LEU A 62 5.90 -6.86 -0.77
CA LEU A 62 4.71 -6.44 0.00
C LEU A 62 3.64 -5.80 -0.87
N VAL A 63 4.00 -5.37 -2.08
CA VAL A 63 3.10 -4.66 -2.99
C VAL A 63 3.31 -5.08 -4.43
N ASN A 64 2.23 -5.08 -5.20
CA ASN A 64 2.25 -5.26 -6.64
C ASN A 64 2.71 -3.98 -7.37
N PRO A 65 3.23 -4.13 -8.60
CA PRO A 65 3.48 -3.00 -9.48
C PRO A 65 2.18 -2.24 -9.80
N ILE A 66 2.23 -0.91 -9.74
CA ILE A 66 1.15 -0.02 -10.16
C ILE A 66 1.73 1.28 -10.73
N GLU A 67 1.10 1.81 -11.76
CA GLU A 67 1.44 3.13 -12.29
C GLU A 67 1.06 4.25 -11.30
N TYR A 68 1.90 5.28 -11.21
CA TYR A 68 1.66 6.42 -10.31
C TYR A 68 0.28 7.06 -10.49
N SER A 69 -0.19 7.21 -11.74
CA SER A 69 -1.51 7.79 -12.01
C SER A 69 -2.67 6.94 -11.50
N ARG A 70 -2.51 5.61 -11.47
CA ARG A 70 -3.51 4.68 -10.92
C ARG A 70 -3.46 4.69 -9.39
N PHE A 71 -2.26 4.73 -8.81
CA PHE A 71 -2.09 4.84 -7.37
C PHE A 71 -2.78 6.09 -6.80
N THR A 72 -2.53 7.27 -7.40
CA THR A 72 -3.15 8.52 -6.94
C THR A 72 -4.68 8.47 -7.04
N ARG A 73 -5.21 7.87 -8.12
CA ARG A 73 -6.66 7.66 -8.26
C ARG A 73 -7.20 6.74 -7.17
N ARG A 74 -6.50 5.64 -6.86
CA ARG A 74 -6.89 4.70 -5.80
C ARG A 74 -6.89 5.37 -4.43
N ILE A 75 -5.85 6.14 -4.09
CA ILE A 75 -5.81 6.91 -2.82
C ILE A 75 -7.02 7.84 -2.68
N ILE A 76 -7.39 8.54 -3.75
CA ILE A 76 -8.51 9.49 -3.73
C ILE A 76 -9.86 8.75 -3.53
N GLN A 77 -9.93 7.46 -3.89
CA GLN A 77 -11.15 6.66 -3.88
C GLN A 77 -11.28 5.71 -2.68
N LEU A 78 -10.26 5.61 -1.81
CA LEU A 78 -10.27 4.78 -0.61
C LEU A 78 -11.37 5.22 0.36
#